data_AF-A0AAE4RXR5-F1
#
_entry.id   AF-A0AAE4RXR5-F1
#
_cell.length_a   1.000
_cell.length_b   1.000
_cell.length_c   1.000
_cell.angle_alpha   90.00
_cell.angle_beta   90.00
_cell.angle_gamma   90.00
#
_symmetry.space_group_name_H-M   'P 1'
#
loop_
_entity.id
_entity.type
_entity.pdbx_description
1 polymer ?
#
loop_
_entity_poly.entity_id
_entity_poly.type
_entity_poly.pdbx_seq_one_letter_code
_entity_poly.pdbx_strand_id
1 'polypeptide(L)'
;MTFTQIPQQYAPLGGELRYTVTAAAAGTIDLRITDTGSADLIGARRFAGSASVSFDAAPCLRRAIRFSPVTGSTGFHVAEGRCIAAVVEAGMTPAGETDPANGEKAVSPERTFLPRRNIVAAPALLTAMPSVRTISPGESDELTLLCDEACTITVTAQAGDSATAESYRTKSGGVLVFRLDTRDFPDAETLTVDAGKCGSVSYTVVPTVSGGRRLAWRSSAGSIEHYTFPIEKSVTAETVKDRAYGTDGHLTAAARTERRTTLVSAYETRAVLEALGEITASPEVWLAEGGGYTPVDVTTPAVVVHRHAAVNCLEIEIRSKRKTRMPWN
;
A
#
# COMPACT_ATOMS: atom_id res chain seq x y z
N MET A 1 -9.12 14.27 -33.36
CA MET A 1 -9.07 13.05 -32.52
C MET A 1 -9.61 13.39 -31.15
N THR A 2 -10.39 12.49 -30.53
CA THR A 2 -11.07 12.77 -29.24
C THR A 2 -11.19 11.50 -28.40
N PHE A 3 -11.02 11.64 -27.08
CA PHE A 3 -11.34 10.59 -26.12
C PHE A 3 -12.85 10.51 -25.88
N THR A 4 -13.46 9.37 -26.17
CA THR A 4 -14.91 9.14 -26.02
C THR A 4 -15.25 8.34 -24.76
N GLN A 5 -14.26 7.68 -24.15
CA GLN A 5 -14.39 7.04 -22.85
C GLN A 5 -13.14 7.31 -22.04
N ILE A 6 -13.32 7.82 -20.82
CA ILE A 6 -12.26 8.17 -19.88
C ILE A 6 -12.72 7.69 -18.50
N PRO A 7 -11.84 7.06 -17.69
CA PRO A 7 -12.14 6.73 -16.31
C PRO A 7 -12.54 7.95 -15.46
N GLN A 8 -13.32 7.69 -14.40
CA GLN A 8 -13.68 8.72 -13.42
C GLN A 8 -12.47 9.11 -12.56
N GLN A 9 -12.54 10.31 -11.97
CA GLN A 9 -11.58 10.74 -10.95
C GLN A 9 -11.65 9.78 -9.75
N TYR A 10 -10.49 9.43 -9.19
CA TYR A 10 -10.34 8.46 -8.10
C TYR A 10 -10.81 7.04 -8.41
N ALA A 11 -10.87 6.67 -9.70
CA ALA A 11 -11.17 5.30 -10.09
C ALA A 11 -10.17 4.30 -9.47
N PRO A 12 -10.65 3.14 -8.98
CA PRO A 12 -9.80 2.19 -8.30
C PRO A 12 -8.99 1.35 -9.28
N LEU A 13 -7.73 1.10 -8.91
CA LEU A 13 -6.84 0.24 -9.68
C LEU A 13 -7.23 -1.24 -9.58
N GLY A 14 -8.17 -1.67 -8.73
CA GLY A 14 -8.64 -3.06 -8.68
C GLY A 14 -9.39 -3.53 -9.92
N GLY A 15 -9.99 -2.60 -10.67
CA GLY A 15 -10.79 -2.88 -11.86
C GLY A 15 -10.11 -2.47 -13.16
N GLU A 16 -10.83 -2.63 -14.26
CA GLU A 16 -10.41 -2.11 -15.57
C GLU A 16 -10.55 -0.59 -15.63
N LEU A 17 -9.55 0.07 -16.22
CA LEU A 17 -9.53 1.51 -16.49
C LEU A 17 -9.54 1.74 -17.99
N ARG A 18 -10.72 1.63 -18.59
CA ARG A 18 -10.88 1.69 -20.05
C ARG A 18 -10.82 3.13 -20.57
N TYR A 19 -9.92 3.37 -21.50
CA TYR A 19 -9.89 4.53 -22.36
C TYR A 19 -10.32 4.14 -23.77
N THR A 20 -11.09 5.01 -24.43
CA THR A 20 -11.43 4.89 -25.85
C THR A 20 -11.15 6.20 -26.54
N VAL A 21 -10.45 6.14 -27.68
CA VAL A 21 -10.12 7.31 -28.51
C VAL A 21 -10.53 7.06 -29.95
N THR A 22 -11.05 8.10 -30.60
CA THR A 22 -11.51 8.04 -31.99
C THR A 22 -10.85 9.16 -32.81
N ALA A 23 -10.41 8.82 -34.02
CA ALA A 23 -9.84 9.71 -35.02
C ALA A 23 -10.79 9.81 -36.24
N ALA A 24 -10.60 10.80 -37.11
CA ALA A 24 -11.47 11.00 -38.26
C ALA A 24 -11.29 9.93 -39.35
N ALA A 25 -10.11 9.33 -39.43
CA ALA A 25 -9.76 8.30 -40.41
C ALA A 25 -8.95 7.16 -39.76
N ALA A 26 -8.79 6.05 -40.49
CA ALA A 26 -7.95 4.94 -40.05
C ALA A 26 -6.46 5.26 -40.27
N GLY A 27 -5.64 4.86 -39.30
CA GLY A 27 -4.19 4.97 -39.39
C GLY A 27 -3.48 4.38 -38.19
N THR A 28 -2.26 4.82 -37.93
CA THR A 28 -1.49 4.37 -36.77
C THR A 28 -1.77 5.29 -35.59
N ILE A 29 -2.27 4.73 -34.49
CA ILE A 29 -2.54 5.46 -33.24
C ILE A 29 -1.51 5.05 -32.19
N ASP A 30 -0.75 6.02 -31.70
CA ASP A 30 0.19 5.92 -30.59
C ASP A 30 -0.41 6.51 -29.33
N LEU A 31 -0.38 5.73 -28.24
CA LEU A 31 -0.88 6.12 -26.93
C LEU A 31 0.28 6.14 -25.94
N ARG A 32 0.33 7.18 -25.11
CA ARG A 32 1.33 7.35 -24.04
C ARG A 32 0.61 7.71 -22.75
N ILE A 33 0.94 7.00 -21.67
CA ILE A 33 0.42 7.25 -20.33
C ILE A 33 1.56 7.86 -19.53
N THR A 34 1.37 9.08 -19.03
CA THR A 34 2.39 9.82 -18.29
C THR A 34 1.88 10.10 -16.88
N ASP A 35 2.71 9.84 -15.88
CA ASP A 35 2.48 10.30 -14.51
C ASP A 35 2.68 11.81 -14.46
N THR A 36 1.67 12.57 -14.08
CA THR A 36 1.77 14.04 -14.05
C THR A 36 2.50 14.55 -12.81
N GLY A 37 2.62 13.75 -11.75
CA GLY A 37 3.37 14.10 -10.55
C GLY A 37 4.88 13.98 -10.73
N SER A 38 5.33 12.93 -11.44
CA SER A 38 6.76 12.65 -11.69
C SER A 38 7.24 13.00 -13.11
N ALA A 39 6.32 13.24 -14.04
CA ALA A 39 6.56 13.35 -15.48
C ALA A 39 7.10 12.05 -16.15
N ASP A 40 7.02 10.92 -15.45
CA ASP A 40 7.51 9.64 -15.97
C ASP A 40 6.53 9.00 -16.96
N LEU A 41 7.06 8.41 -18.03
CA LEU A 41 6.29 7.57 -18.96
C LEU A 41 5.98 6.23 -18.28
N ILE A 42 4.72 6.02 -17.92
CA ILE A 42 4.24 4.79 -17.25
C ILE A 42 4.06 3.66 -18.27
N GLY A 43 3.59 3.99 -19.47
CA GLY A 43 3.30 3.00 -20.50
C GLY A 43 3.03 3.63 -21.86
N ALA A 44 3.21 2.84 -22.91
CA ALA A 44 2.89 3.24 -24.26
C ALA A 44 2.31 2.06 -25.04
N ARG A 45 1.46 2.35 -26.03
CA ARG A 45 0.85 1.33 -26.89
C ARG A 45 0.58 1.89 -28.28
N ARG A 46 0.87 1.09 -29.31
CA ARG A 46 0.60 1.41 -30.71
C ARG A 46 -0.50 0.50 -31.27
N PHE A 47 -1.38 1.09 -32.07
CA PHE A 47 -2.40 0.39 -32.84
C PHE A 47 -2.26 0.79 -34.31
N ALA A 48 -2.39 -0.16 -35.23
CA ALA A 48 -2.25 0.10 -36.66
C ALA A 48 -3.61 -0.01 -37.38
N GLY A 49 -3.77 0.75 -38.46
CA GLY A 49 -4.92 0.70 -39.36
C GLY A 49 -6.28 0.92 -38.69
N SER A 50 -6.34 1.68 -37.60
CA SER A 50 -7.54 1.83 -36.77
C SER A 50 -8.01 3.28 -36.72
N ALA A 51 -9.32 3.52 -36.78
CA ALA A 51 -9.92 4.84 -36.58
C ALA A 51 -10.47 5.02 -35.14
N SER A 52 -10.67 3.92 -34.41
CA SER A 52 -11.09 3.93 -33.02
C SER A 52 -10.40 2.79 -32.27
N VAL A 53 -9.87 3.08 -31.09
CA VAL A 53 -9.16 2.08 -30.27
C VAL A 53 -9.56 2.21 -28.81
N SER A 54 -9.65 1.06 -28.13
CA SER A 54 -9.87 0.97 -26.69
C SER A 54 -8.76 0.18 -26.03
N PHE A 55 -8.38 0.59 -24.82
CA PHE A 55 -7.40 -0.14 -24.02
C PHE A 55 -7.65 0.01 -22.51
N ASP A 56 -7.21 -0.98 -21.75
CA ASP A 56 -7.16 -0.92 -20.28
C ASP A 56 -5.81 -0.34 -19.82
N ALA A 57 -5.86 0.79 -19.11
CA ALA A 57 -4.69 1.45 -18.54
C ALA A 57 -4.25 0.84 -17.19
N ALA A 58 -5.13 0.08 -16.52
CA ALA A 58 -4.92 -0.37 -15.14
C ALA A 58 -3.64 -1.19 -14.93
N PRO A 59 -3.23 -2.13 -15.82
CA PRO A 59 -2.01 -2.90 -15.61
C PRO A 59 -0.74 -2.05 -15.54
N CYS A 60 -0.65 -1.01 -16.39
CA CYS A 60 0.51 -0.11 -16.41
C CYS A 60 0.54 0.76 -15.14
N LEU A 61 -0.61 1.33 -14.78
CA LEU A 61 -0.76 2.17 -13.58
C LEU A 61 -0.51 1.38 -12.29
N ARG A 62 -1.05 0.16 -12.15
CA ARG A 62 -0.77 -0.73 -11.00
C ARG A 62 0.74 -0.97 -10.83
N ARG A 63 1.46 -1.18 -11.94
CA ARG A 63 2.90 -1.43 -11.91
C ARG A 63 3.69 -0.20 -11.46
N ALA A 64 3.19 1.01 -11.64
CA ALA A 64 3.85 2.23 -11.18
C ALA A 64 3.64 2.52 -9.68
N ILE A 65 2.57 2.03 -9.04
CA ILE A 65 2.33 2.28 -7.60
C ILE A 65 3.42 1.64 -6.73
N ARG A 66 4.19 2.48 -6.04
CA ARG A 66 5.15 2.07 -5.01
C ARG A 66 5.04 3.04 -3.84
N PHE A 67 4.80 2.52 -2.66
CA PHE A 67 4.85 3.32 -1.44
C PHE A 67 5.19 2.43 -0.25
N SER A 68 5.86 3.04 0.74
CA SER A 68 6.23 2.41 2.00
C SER A 68 5.59 3.18 3.16
N PRO A 69 5.48 2.56 4.35
CA PRO A 69 5.00 3.24 5.55
C PRO A 69 5.83 4.48 5.85
N VAL A 70 5.17 5.55 6.32
CA VAL A 70 5.86 6.79 6.71
C VAL A 70 6.48 6.68 8.11
N THR A 71 7.53 7.45 8.36
CA THR A 71 8.22 7.56 9.66
C THR A 71 8.22 9.00 10.16
N GLY A 72 8.42 9.20 11.46
CA GLY A 72 8.44 10.53 12.08
C GLY A 72 7.38 10.66 13.17
N SER A 73 7.11 11.90 13.57
CA SER A 73 6.09 12.23 14.58
C SER A 73 4.67 12.14 14.02
N THR A 74 3.71 12.28 14.92
CA THR A 74 2.29 12.45 14.65
C THR A 74 2.06 13.66 13.75
N GLY A 75 1.15 13.51 12.79
CA GLY A 75 0.77 14.59 11.88
C GLY A 75 0.59 14.13 10.44
N PHE A 76 0.42 15.11 9.56
CA PHE A 76 0.33 14.86 8.12
C PHE A 76 1.70 14.63 7.50
N HIS A 77 1.78 13.63 6.63
CA HIS A 77 2.96 13.29 5.86
C HIS A 77 2.65 13.32 4.36
N VAL A 78 3.70 13.45 3.54
CA VAL A 78 3.56 13.44 2.08
C VAL A 78 3.01 12.08 1.64
N ALA A 79 1.92 12.10 0.87
CA ALA A 79 1.28 10.91 0.30
C ALA A 79 2.03 10.39 -0.95
N GLU A 80 3.35 10.31 -0.87
CA GLU A 80 4.21 9.94 -2.00
C GLU A 80 3.90 8.53 -2.51
N GLY A 81 3.62 8.42 -3.81
CA GLY A 81 3.27 7.15 -4.46
C GLY A 81 1.93 6.53 -4.03
N ARG A 82 1.14 7.21 -3.19
CA ARG A 82 -0.16 6.71 -2.67
C ARG A 82 -1.30 6.78 -3.68
N CYS A 83 -1.09 7.50 -4.76
CA CYS A 83 -1.96 7.52 -5.93
C CYS A 83 -1.11 7.84 -7.15
N ILE A 84 -1.67 7.62 -8.34
CA ILE A 84 -1.07 8.09 -9.60
C ILE A 84 -2.01 9.10 -10.22
N ALA A 85 -1.53 10.31 -10.43
CA ALA A 85 -2.17 11.26 -11.32
C ALA A 85 -1.60 11.04 -12.72
N ALA A 86 -2.45 10.79 -13.72
CA ALA A 86 -1.98 10.49 -15.06
C ALA A 86 -2.84 11.12 -16.14
N VAL A 87 -2.18 11.40 -17.27
CA VAL A 87 -2.79 11.79 -18.54
C VAL A 87 -2.49 10.73 -19.59
N VAL A 88 -3.39 10.59 -20.55
CA VAL A 88 -3.18 9.78 -21.76
C VAL A 88 -3.09 10.71 -22.95
N GLU A 89 -1.94 10.68 -23.61
CA GLU A 89 -1.72 11.36 -24.89
C GLU A 89 -1.95 10.36 -26.02
N ALA A 90 -2.71 10.79 -27.03
CA ALA A 90 -2.92 10.05 -28.26
C ALA A 90 -2.41 10.86 -29.45
N GLY A 91 -1.57 10.24 -30.28
CA GLY A 91 -1.16 10.76 -31.57
C GLY A 91 -1.59 9.80 -32.67
N MET A 92 -2.08 10.31 -33.79
CA MET A 92 -2.50 9.50 -34.94
C MET A 92 -1.77 9.95 -36.19
N THR A 93 -1.18 9.01 -36.93
CA THR A 93 -0.62 9.24 -38.26
C THR A 93 -1.49 8.54 -39.30
N PRO A 94 -2.08 9.25 -40.29
CA PRO A 94 -2.91 8.65 -41.33
C PRO A 94 -2.20 7.57 -42.13
N ALA A 95 -2.97 6.64 -42.70
CA ALA A 95 -2.41 5.63 -43.60
C ALA A 95 -1.78 6.29 -44.83
N GLY A 96 -0.51 5.94 -45.13
CA GLY A 96 0.26 6.52 -46.24
C GLY A 96 0.98 7.83 -45.92
N GLU A 97 0.75 8.41 -44.74
CA GLU A 97 1.48 9.58 -44.24
C GLU A 97 2.72 9.12 -43.45
N THR A 98 3.86 9.76 -43.68
CA THR A 98 5.12 9.45 -42.98
C THR A 98 5.60 10.57 -42.06
N ASP A 99 5.06 11.78 -42.17
CA ASP A 99 5.40 12.89 -41.27
C ASP A 99 4.47 12.89 -40.03
N PRO A 100 5.01 12.63 -38.82
CA PRO A 100 4.21 12.66 -37.60
C PRO A 100 3.66 14.04 -37.25
N ALA A 101 4.18 15.13 -37.84
CA ALA A 101 3.69 16.50 -37.63
C ALA A 101 2.30 16.73 -38.24
N ASN A 102 1.94 15.97 -39.29
CA ASN A 102 0.64 16.05 -39.96
C ASN A 102 -0.44 15.21 -39.26
N GLY A 103 -0.11 14.59 -38.12
CA GLY A 103 -0.99 13.71 -37.38
C GLY A 103 -2.00 14.43 -36.47
N GLU A 104 -3.15 13.80 -36.24
CA GLU A 104 -4.10 14.28 -35.22
C GLU A 104 -3.56 13.98 -33.81
N LYS A 105 -3.85 14.86 -32.85
CA LYS A 105 -3.49 14.65 -31.43
C LYS A 105 -4.68 14.86 -30.51
N ALA A 106 -4.70 14.15 -29.39
CA ALA A 106 -5.65 14.34 -28.30
C ALA A 106 -4.96 14.07 -26.96
N VAL A 107 -5.38 14.77 -25.91
CA VAL A 107 -4.90 14.53 -24.54
C VAL A 107 -6.13 14.35 -23.65
N SER A 108 -6.13 13.31 -22.83
CA SER A 108 -7.19 13.12 -21.83
C SER A 108 -7.07 14.17 -20.73
N PRO A 109 -8.16 14.54 -20.04
CA PRO A 109 -8.00 15.24 -18.77
C PRO A 109 -7.19 14.37 -17.79
N GLU A 110 -6.50 15.02 -16.87
CA GLU A 110 -5.80 14.32 -15.79
C GLU A 110 -6.81 13.54 -14.93
N ARG A 111 -6.41 12.34 -14.53
CA ARG A 111 -7.14 11.51 -13.58
C ARG A 111 -6.21 10.98 -12.52
N THR A 112 -6.64 11.08 -11.27
CA THR A 112 -5.97 10.44 -10.13
C THR A 112 -6.57 9.06 -9.89
N PHE A 113 -5.73 8.04 -9.76
CA PHE A 113 -6.11 6.65 -9.56
C PHE A 113 -5.66 6.14 -8.20
N LEU A 114 -6.53 5.37 -7.55
CA LEU A 114 -6.30 4.89 -6.18
C LEU A 114 -5.86 3.42 -6.17
N PRO A 115 -4.85 3.03 -5.36
CA PRO A 115 -4.28 1.68 -5.30
C PRO A 115 -5.15 0.71 -4.48
N ARG A 116 -6.44 0.63 -4.81
CA ARG A 116 -7.44 -0.13 -4.05
C ARG A 116 -8.37 -0.93 -4.94
N ARG A 117 -9.07 -1.90 -4.36
CA ARG A 117 -9.89 -2.86 -5.10
C ARG A 117 -11.20 -2.29 -5.64
N ASN A 118 -12.00 -1.69 -4.76
CA ASN A 118 -13.37 -1.25 -5.06
C ASN A 118 -13.43 0.26 -5.24
N ILE A 119 -14.58 0.85 -5.59
CA ILE A 119 -14.78 2.32 -5.66
C ILE A 119 -15.03 2.93 -4.26
N VAL A 120 -14.75 4.23 -4.08
CA VAL A 120 -14.98 4.98 -2.83
C VAL A 120 -15.40 6.39 -3.20
N ALA A 121 -16.33 6.94 -2.42
CA ALA A 121 -16.68 8.35 -2.48
C ALA A 121 -15.90 9.09 -1.39
N ALA A 122 -15.35 10.25 -1.75
CA ALA A 122 -14.83 11.18 -0.77
C ALA A 122 -16.00 11.88 -0.04
N PRO A 123 -15.80 12.33 1.21
CA PRO A 123 -14.66 12.07 2.08
C PRO A 123 -14.70 10.65 2.68
N ALA A 124 -13.54 10.01 2.85
CA ALA A 124 -13.46 8.65 3.43
C ALA A 124 -12.11 8.34 4.08
N LEU A 125 -12.15 7.63 5.21
CA LEU A 125 -11.02 6.87 5.73
C LEU A 125 -10.83 5.60 4.89
N LEU A 126 -9.67 5.48 4.25
CA LEU A 126 -9.30 4.32 3.45
C LEU A 126 -8.65 3.30 4.38
N THR A 127 -9.43 2.35 4.88
CA THR A 127 -8.90 1.28 5.73
C THR A 127 -9.61 -0.05 5.55
N ALA A 128 -8.87 -1.14 5.72
CA ALA A 128 -9.43 -2.48 5.85
C ALA A 128 -9.59 -2.90 7.33
N MET A 129 -8.89 -2.22 8.24
CA MET A 129 -8.92 -2.51 9.68
C MET A 129 -10.10 -1.80 10.37
N PRO A 130 -10.72 -2.39 11.40
CA PRO A 130 -11.76 -1.73 12.19
C PRO A 130 -11.31 -0.40 12.80
N SER A 131 -12.28 0.49 13.08
CA SER A 131 -12.03 1.79 13.73
C SER A 131 -11.67 1.70 15.21
N VAL A 132 -11.84 0.54 15.86
CA VAL A 132 -11.42 0.32 17.24
C VAL A 132 -10.22 -0.61 17.23
N ARG A 133 -9.07 -0.13 17.73
CA ARG A 133 -7.77 -0.79 17.61
C ARG A 133 -7.05 -0.81 18.96
N THR A 134 -6.04 -1.65 19.05
CA THR A 134 -5.05 -1.61 20.14
C THR A 134 -3.72 -1.12 19.59
N ILE A 135 -2.97 -0.38 20.41
CA ILE A 135 -1.63 0.10 20.08
C ILE A 135 -0.77 0.10 21.35
N SER A 136 0.53 -0.18 21.24
CA SER A 136 1.43 -0.14 22.40
C SER A 136 2.26 1.14 22.47
N PRO A 137 2.75 1.53 23.65
CA PRO A 137 3.70 2.64 23.78
C PRO A 137 4.92 2.44 22.87
N GLY A 138 5.30 3.47 22.15
CA GLY A 138 6.39 3.42 21.16
C GLY A 138 5.96 2.98 19.76
N GLU A 139 4.74 2.47 19.60
CA GLU A 139 4.20 2.09 18.29
C GLU A 139 3.53 3.26 17.57
N SER A 140 3.29 3.06 16.29
CA SER A 140 2.61 4.00 15.41
C SER A 140 1.58 3.31 14.53
N ASP A 141 0.59 4.09 14.07
CA ASP A 141 -0.35 3.70 13.02
C ASP A 141 -0.38 4.76 11.90
N GLU A 142 -0.84 4.37 10.73
CA GLU A 142 -0.96 5.22 9.55
C GLU A 142 -2.39 5.18 9.01
N LEU A 143 -2.99 6.36 8.84
CA LEU A 143 -4.33 6.51 8.31
C LEU A 143 -4.25 7.20 6.94
N THR A 144 -4.76 6.53 5.92
CA THR A 144 -4.90 7.12 4.58
C THR A 144 -6.31 7.67 4.43
N LEU A 145 -6.45 8.93 4.04
CA LEU A 145 -7.73 9.61 3.84
C LEU A 145 -7.88 10.01 2.37
N LEU A 146 -9.13 10.03 1.91
CA LEU A 146 -9.52 10.74 0.70
C LEU A 146 -10.43 11.90 1.10
N CYS A 147 -10.01 13.12 0.79
CA CYS A 147 -10.75 14.35 1.13
C CYS A 147 -11.02 15.18 -0.13
N ASP A 148 -12.19 15.79 -0.26
CA ASP A 148 -12.45 16.75 -1.35
C ASP A 148 -11.83 18.12 -1.08
N GLU A 149 -11.69 18.47 0.20
CA GLU A 149 -11.24 19.79 0.67
C GLU A 149 -10.15 19.63 1.74
N ALA A 150 -9.65 20.77 2.23
CA ALA A 150 -8.76 20.82 3.38
C ALA A 150 -9.32 19.98 4.55
N CYS A 151 -8.46 19.17 5.15
CA CYS A 151 -8.81 18.27 6.25
C CYS A 151 -8.22 18.79 7.55
N THR A 152 -9.00 18.70 8.63
CA THR A 152 -8.52 18.86 9.99
C THR A 152 -8.68 17.52 10.70
N ILE A 153 -7.60 17.02 11.29
CA ILE A 153 -7.61 15.88 12.20
C ILE A 153 -7.39 16.40 13.61
N THR A 154 -8.16 15.89 14.56
CA THR A 154 -7.89 16.09 15.99
C THR A 154 -7.51 14.76 16.62
N VAL A 155 -6.37 14.74 17.32
CA VAL A 155 -5.94 13.62 18.16
C VAL A 155 -6.26 13.98 19.60
N THR A 156 -7.12 13.19 20.24
CA THR A 156 -7.44 13.32 21.66
C THR A 156 -6.77 12.19 22.43
N ALA A 157 -5.93 12.52 23.40
CA ALA A 157 -5.29 11.57 24.31
C ALA A 157 -5.93 11.66 25.70
N GLN A 158 -6.32 10.52 26.27
CA GLN A 158 -6.83 10.43 27.63
C GLN A 158 -5.81 9.72 28.51
N ALA A 159 -5.46 10.32 29.65
CA ALA A 159 -4.60 9.75 30.68
C ALA A 159 -5.24 9.99 32.06
N GLY A 160 -5.76 8.92 32.70
CA GLY A 160 -6.56 9.03 33.91
C GLY A 160 -7.75 9.99 33.74
N ASP A 161 -7.85 11.00 34.62
CA ASP A 161 -8.90 12.03 34.57
C ASP A 161 -8.56 13.21 33.63
N SER A 162 -7.40 13.18 32.97
CA SER A 162 -6.92 14.26 32.10
C SER A 162 -7.07 13.92 30.62
N ALA A 163 -7.45 14.92 29.82
CA ALA A 163 -7.56 14.81 28.38
C ALA A 163 -6.78 15.95 27.71
N THR A 164 -5.98 15.62 26.69
CA THR A 164 -5.34 16.59 25.80
C THR A 164 -5.83 16.39 24.37
N ALA A 165 -5.90 17.47 23.60
CA ALA A 165 -6.30 17.41 22.20
C ALA A 165 -5.36 18.26 21.35
N GLU A 166 -4.91 17.69 20.25
CA GLU A 166 -4.05 18.35 19.26
C GLU A 166 -4.68 18.29 17.88
N SER A 167 -4.69 19.42 17.17
CA SER A 167 -5.29 19.51 15.83
C SER A 167 -4.23 19.74 14.76
N TYR A 168 -4.37 18.99 13.67
CA TYR A 168 -3.50 19.01 12.51
C TYR A 168 -4.34 19.38 11.30
N ARG A 169 -3.85 20.28 10.43
CA ARG A 169 -4.65 20.78 9.30
C ARG A 169 -3.87 20.80 8.00
N THR A 170 -4.50 20.37 6.91
CA THR A 170 -3.99 20.53 5.55
C THR A 170 -4.53 21.79 4.87
N LYS A 171 -3.83 22.25 3.83
CA LYS A 171 -4.30 23.37 2.99
C LYS A 171 -5.28 22.96 1.91
N SER A 172 -5.24 21.69 1.48
CA SER A 172 -6.02 21.13 0.39
C SER A 172 -6.48 19.70 0.69
N GLY A 173 -7.44 19.22 -0.09
CA GLY A 173 -7.83 17.81 -0.11
C GLY A 173 -6.91 16.95 -0.97
N GLY A 174 -7.45 15.83 -1.44
CA GLY A 174 -6.75 14.77 -2.16
C GLY A 174 -6.57 13.52 -1.30
N VAL A 175 -5.59 12.71 -1.67
CA VAL A 175 -5.13 11.58 -0.86
C VAL A 175 -4.17 12.12 0.19
N LEU A 176 -4.50 11.92 1.46
CA LEU A 176 -3.72 12.39 2.60
C LEU A 176 -3.23 11.19 3.43
N VAL A 177 -2.04 11.32 4.01
CA VAL A 177 -1.50 10.35 4.96
C VAL A 177 -1.34 11.05 6.31
N PHE A 178 -2.01 10.52 7.32
CA PHE A 178 -1.84 10.94 8.71
C PHE A 178 -1.18 9.83 9.50
N ARG A 179 -0.12 10.17 10.23
CA ARG A 179 0.55 9.24 11.13
C ARG A 179 0.13 9.56 12.56
N LEU A 180 -0.18 8.52 13.33
CA LEU A 180 -0.25 8.58 14.79
C LEU A 180 1.01 7.91 15.35
N ASP A 181 1.74 8.58 16.23
CA ASP A 181 2.87 8.01 16.96
C ASP A 181 2.65 8.17 18.46
N THR A 182 2.56 7.05 19.18
CA THR A 182 2.22 7.06 20.62
C THR A 182 3.29 7.75 21.48
N ARG A 183 4.51 7.96 20.97
CA ARG A 183 5.57 8.68 21.67
C ARG A 183 5.27 10.15 21.87
N ASP A 184 4.41 10.73 21.03
CA ASP A 184 4.01 12.13 21.16
C ASP A 184 2.90 12.32 22.22
N PHE A 185 2.30 11.23 22.68
CA PHE A 185 1.25 11.21 23.71
C PHE A 185 1.63 10.25 24.84
N PRO A 186 2.70 10.56 25.60
CA PRO A 186 3.13 9.72 26.71
C PRO A 186 1.99 9.57 27.73
N ASP A 187 1.96 8.42 28.41
CA ASP A 187 0.98 8.09 29.46
C ASP A 187 -0.49 8.01 29.01
N ALA A 188 -0.78 8.19 27.73
CA ALA A 188 -2.12 8.01 27.19
C ALA A 188 -2.59 6.55 27.36
N GLU A 189 -3.78 6.37 27.93
CA GLU A 189 -4.48 5.09 28.05
C GLU A 189 -5.38 4.85 26.84
N THR A 190 -5.91 5.92 26.26
CA THR A 190 -6.65 5.88 24.99
C THR A 190 -6.28 7.05 24.10
N LEU A 191 -6.34 6.82 22.79
CA LEU A 191 -6.15 7.84 21.76
C LEU A 191 -7.35 7.79 20.81
N THR A 192 -7.87 8.94 20.41
CA THR A 192 -8.85 9.02 19.32
C THR A 192 -8.34 9.95 18.25
N VAL A 193 -8.26 9.46 17.02
CA VAL A 193 -7.94 10.25 15.83
C VAL A 193 -9.25 10.51 15.11
N ASP A 194 -9.75 11.74 15.18
CA ASP A 194 -10.97 12.18 14.52
C ASP A 194 -10.64 12.97 13.26
N ALA A 195 -10.97 12.42 12.09
CA ALA A 195 -10.82 13.04 10.78
C ALA A 195 -12.14 13.64 10.24
N GLY A 196 -13.09 13.93 11.14
CA GLY A 196 -14.38 14.51 10.83
C GLY A 196 -15.19 13.63 9.89
N LYS A 197 -15.54 14.17 8.72
CA LYS A 197 -16.38 13.44 7.73
C LYS A 197 -15.72 12.18 7.16
N CYS A 198 -14.39 12.05 7.26
CA CYS A 198 -13.72 10.82 6.85
C CYS A 198 -13.94 9.67 7.83
N GLY A 199 -14.31 9.98 9.08
CA GLY A 199 -14.47 9.02 10.18
C GLY A 199 -13.41 9.20 11.26
N SER A 200 -13.49 8.33 12.27
CA SER A 200 -12.58 8.32 13.41
C SER A 200 -12.03 6.92 13.69
N VAL A 201 -10.87 6.88 14.34
CA VAL A 201 -10.25 5.66 14.85
C VAL A 201 -9.91 5.85 16.32
N SER A 202 -10.40 4.94 17.15
CA SER A 202 -10.14 4.90 18.59
C SER A 202 -9.16 3.77 18.91
N TYR A 203 -8.20 4.09 19.76
CA TYR A 203 -7.12 3.22 20.17
C TYR A 203 -7.16 3.04 21.68
N THR A 204 -7.08 1.79 22.13
CA THR A 204 -6.70 1.46 23.50
C THR A 204 -5.20 1.23 23.56
N VAL A 205 -4.50 1.95 24.44
CA VAL A 205 -3.07 1.77 24.63
C VAL A 205 -2.85 0.57 25.55
N VAL A 206 -2.19 -0.45 25.03
CA VAL A 206 -1.95 -1.72 25.74
C VAL A 206 -0.46 -1.91 26.00
N PRO A 207 -0.05 -2.48 27.15
CA PRO A 207 1.36 -2.73 27.44
C PRO A 207 2.05 -3.53 26.33
N THR A 208 3.28 -3.17 26.02
CA THR A 208 4.08 -3.88 25.01
C THR A 208 4.26 -5.34 25.41
N VAL A 209 3.82 -6.25 24.56
CA VAL A 209 3.96 -7.69 24.78
C VAL A 209 5.40 -8.10 24.50
N SER A 210 6.04 -8.77 25.47
CA SER A 210 7.40 -9.29 25.28
C SER A 210 7.43 -10.31 24.13
N GLY A 211 8.32 -10.10 23.16
CA GLY A 211 8.39 -10.92 21.95
C GLY A 211 7.30 -10.63 20.90
N GLY A 212 6.41 -9.67 21.15
CA GLY A 212 5.43 -9.21 20.17
C GLY A 212 6.09 -8.62 18.93
N ARG A 213 5.47 -8.84 17.76
CA ARG A 213 6.01 -8.42 16.46
C ARG A 213 4.97 -7.60 15.72
N ARG A 214 5.26 -6.33 15.46
CA ARG A 214 4.37 -5.45 14.70
C ARG A 214 4.66 -5.55 13.21
N LEU A 215 3.63 -5.87 12.43
CA LEU A 215 3.69 -5.83 10.98
C LEU A 215 2.94 -4.62 10.45
N ALA A 216 3.40 -4.15 9.30
CA ALA A 216 2.67 -3.23 8.43
C ALA A 216 2.51 -3.87 7.05
N TRP A 217 1.40 -3.64 6.37
CA TRP A 217 1.18 -4.18 5.01
C TRP A 217 0.32 -3.25 4.16
N ARG A 218 0.41 -3.40 2.85
CA ARG A 218 -0.48 -2.72 1.90
C ARG A 218 -1.82 -3.44 1.84
N SER A 219 -2.88 -2.77 2.25
CA SER A 219 -4.23 -3.35 2.24
C SER A 219 -4.90 -3.20 0.88
N SER A 220 -6.01 -3.92 0.71
CA SER A 220 -6.91 -3.80 -0.42
C SER A 220 -7.66 -2.46 -0.45
N ALA A 221 -7.71 -1.74 0.67
CA ALA A 221 -8.26 -0.39 0.78
C ALA A 221 -7.33 0.69 0.21
N GLY A 222 -6.07 0.35 -0.12
CA GLY A 222 -5.08 1.26 -0.66
C GLY A 222 -4.29 2.03 0.41
N SER A 223 -4.33 1.56 1.66
CA SER A 223 -3.61 2.09 2.82
C SER A 223 -2.45 1.19 3.23
N ILE A 224 -1.63 1.69 4.15
CA ILE A 224 -0.83 0.84 5.02
C ILE A 224 -1.66 0.56 6.28
N GLU A 225 -1.74 -0.70 6.66
CA GLU A 225 -2.36 -1.13 7.92
C GLU A 225 -1.30 -1.69 8.84
N HIS A 226 -1.56 -1.63 10.15
CA HIS A 226 -0.67 -2.15 11.17
C HIS A 226 -1.37 -3.09 12.13
N TYR A 227 -0.62 -4.09 12.60
CA TYR A 227 -1.08 -5.00 13.64
C TYR A 227 0.10 -5.58 14.41
N THR A 228 -0.05 -5.68 15.74
CA THR A 228 0.94 -6.29 16.62
C THR A 228 0.53 -7.73 16.90
N PHE A 229 1.29 -8.67 16.34
CA PHE A 229 1.17 -10.09 16.66
C PHE A 229 1.74 -10.33 18.06
N PRO A 230 0.92 -10.72 19.05
CA PRO A 230 1.39 -10.86 20.43
C PRO A 230 2.31 -12.06 20.64
N ILE A 231 2.26 -13.05 19.75
CA ILE A 231 2.96 -14.33 19.93
C ILE A 231 3.91 -14.57 18.75
N GLU A 232 5.21 -14.62 19.06
CA GLU A 232 6.21 -15.28 18.21
C GLU A 232 6.23 -16.77 18.56
N LYS A 233 5.54 -17.59 17.75
CA LYS A 233 5.35 -19.02 18.04
C LYS A 233 6.63 -19.83 17.83
N SER A 234 7.38 -19.53 16.77
CA SER A 234 8.62 -20.23 16.46
C SER A 234 9.55 -19.40 15.59
N VAL A 235 10.85 -19.63 15.75
CA VAL A 235 11.90 -19.13 14.87
C VAL A 235 12.69 -20.32 14.35
N THR A 236 12.71 -20.47 13.03
CA THR A 236 13.45 -21.53 12.35
C THR A 236 14.59 -20.93 11.54
N ALA A 237 15.82 -21.39 11.76
CA ALA A 237 16.98 -21.01 10.97
C ALA A 237 17.43 -22.18 10.09
N GLU A 238 17.33 -22.02 8.78
CA GLU A 238 17.75 -23.01 7.79
C GLU A 238 19.06 -22.57 7.14
N THR A 239 20.12 -23.36 7.26
CA THR A 239 21.42 -23.08 6.62
C THR A 239 21.67 -24.04 5.47
N VAL A 240 21.76 -23.48 4.26
CA VAL A 240 22.19 -24.20 3.05
C VAL A 240 23.68 -23.94 2.82
N LYS A 241 24.46 -25.01 2.65
CA LYS A 241 25.91 -24.93 2.36
C LYS A 241 26.18 -25.49 0.96
N ASP A 242 26.67 -24.65 0.07
CA ASP A 242 27.20 -25.06 -1.22
C ASP A 242 28.61 -25.64 -0.98
N ARG A 243 28.81 -26.91 -1.31
CA ARG A 243 30.08 -27.62 -1.09
C ARG A 243 30.75 -27.95 -2.42
N ALA A 244 32.05 -27.69 -2.51
CA ALA A 244 32.93 -28.15 -3.59
C ALA A 244 33.79 -29.32 -3.08
N TYR A 245 34.23 -30.19 -4.00
CA TYR A 245 35.16 -31.27 -3.68
C TYR A 245 36.45 -31.06 -4.47
N GLY A 246 37.58 -31.06 -3.76
CA GLY A 246 38.92 -30.88 -4.34
C GLY A 246 39.92 -31.89 -3.77
N THR A 247 41.19 -31.71 -4.11
CA THR A 247 42.30 -32.58 -3.70
C THR A 247 42.47 -32.66 -2.17
N ASP A 248 42.08 -31.61 -1.45
CA ASP A 248 42.12 -31.54 0.02
C ASP A 248 40.79 -31.95 0.69
N GLY A 249 39.83 -32.49 -0.09
CA GLY A 249 38.53 -32.97 0.39
C GLY A 249 37.35 -32.01 0.14
N HIS A 250 36.35 -32.04 1.03
CA HIS A 250 35.16 -31.18 0.91
C HIS A 250 35.43 -29.76 1.41
N LEU A 251 35.26 -28.76 0.54
CA LEU A 251 35.31 -27.35 0.87
C LEU A 251 33.89 -26.76 0.84
N THR A 252 33.54 -25.88 1.78
CA THR A 252 32.27 -25.13 1.69
C THR A 252 32.52 -23.86 0.86
N ALA A 253 31.98 -23.81 -0.35
CA ALA A 253 32.15 -22.69 -1.28
C ALA A 253 31.24 -21.50 -0.94
N ALA A 254 30.06 -21.76 -0.38
CA ALA A 254 29.18 -20.72 0.14
C ALA A 254 28.24 -21.28 1.22
N ALA A 255 27.82 -20.42 2.15
CA ALA A 255 26.76 -20.74 3.11
C ALA A 255 25.72 -19.61 3.12
N ARG A 256 24.45 -20.00 3.19
CA ARG A 256 23.30 -19.09 3.24
C ARG A 256 22.42 -19.52 4.39
N THR A 257 22.07 -18.58 5.26
CA THR A 257 21.11 -18.85 6.34
C THR A 257 19.84 -18.05 6.08
N GLU A 258 18.70 -18.72 6.13
CA GLU A 258 17.37 -18.12 6.06
C GLU A 258 16.70 -18.30 7.43
N ARG A 259 16.22 -17.20 8.00
CA ARG A 259 15.44 -17.21 9.25
C ARG A 259 13.97 -17.01 8.90
N ARG A 260 13.13 -17.93 9.35
CA ARG A 260 11.67 -17.87 9.27
C ARG A 260 11.10 -17.69 10.67
N THR A 261 10.12 -16.82 10.79
CA THR A 261 9.46 -16.51 12.06
C THR A 261 7.96 -16.71 11.89
N THR A 262 7.36 -17.52 12.74
CA THR A 262 5.92 -17.77 12.76
C THR A 262 5.27 -16.88 13.82
N LEU A 263 4.33 -16.04 13.39
CA LEU A 263 3.58 -15.12 14.22
C LEU A 263 2.14 -15.59 14.36
N VAL A 264 1.55 -15.39 15.53
CA VAL A 264 0.15 -15.73 15.81
C VAL A 264 -0.56 -14.51 16.36
N SER A 265 -1.71 -14.18 15.75
CA SER A 265 -2.56 -13.08 16.21
C SER A 265 -3.17 -13.38 17.58
N ALA A 266 -3.76 -12.39 18.23
CA ALA A 266 -4.70 -12.66 19.30
C ALA A 266 -5.93 -13.41 18.78
N TYR A 267 -6.83 -13.81 19.69
CA TYR A 267 -8.17 -14.23 19.31
C TYR A 267 -8.98 -13.00 18.91
N GLU A 268 -9.04 -12.79 17.60
CA GLU A 268 -9.55 -11.56 17.01
C GLU A 268 -10.97 -11.71 16.50
N THR A 269 -11.64 -10.56 16.34
CA THR A 269 -12.94 -10.53 15.66
C THR A 269 -12.80 -10.94 14.20
N ARG A 270 -13.90 -11.38 13.59
CA ARG A 270 -13.91 -11.71 12.15
C ARG A 270 -13.43 -10.55 11.27
N ALA A 271 -13.83 -9.32 11.59
CA ALA A 271 -13.43 -8.15 10.81
C ALA A 271 -11.91 -7.92 10.85
N VAL A 272 -11.28 -8.08 12.02
CA VAL A 272 -9.81 -8.01 12.15
C VAL A 272 -9.17 -9.19 11.41
N LEU A 273 -9.66 -10.42 11.57
CA LEU A 273 -9.10 -11.58 10.88
C LEU A 273 -9.21 -11.49 9.36
N GLU A 274 -10.28 -10.91 8.82
CA GLU A 274 -10.43 -10.65 7.38
C GLU A 274 -9.37 -9.65 6.90
N ALA A 275 -9.12 -8.58 7.65
CA ALA A 275 -8.07 -7.60 7.34
C ALA A 275 -6.66 -8.20 7.44
N LEU A 276 -6.37 -8.97 8.50
CA LEU A 276 -5.11 -9.70 8.66
C LEU A 276 -4.92 -10.75 7.55
N GLY A 277 -6.01 -11.32 7.04
CA GLY A 277 -6.00 -12.25 5.92
C GLY A 277 -5.35 -11.67 4.67
N GLU A 278 -5.47 -10.35 4.47
CA GLU A 278 -4.87 -9.65 3.32
C GLU A 278 -3.34 -9.70 3.31
N ILE A 279 -2.69 -9.90 4.46
CA ILE A 279 -1.22 -9.99 4.57
C ILE A 279 -0.67 -11.06 3.61
N THR A 280 -1.38 -12.18 3.43
CA THR A 280 -0.97 -13.28 2.54
C THR A 280 -0.95 -12.90 1.05
N ALA A 281 -1.77 -11.94 0.65
CA ALA A 281 -1.87 -11.46 -0.72
C ALA A 281 -1.30 -10.05 -0.90
N SER A 282 -0.74 -9.47 0.17
CA SER A 282 -0.18 -8.12 0.14
C SER A 282 1.06 -8.09 -0.75
N PRO A 283 1.20 -7.13 -1.66
CA PRO A 283 2.40 -6.99 -2.48
C PRO A 283 3.65 -6.66 -1.63
N GLU A 284 3.45 -5.97 -0.50
CA GLU A 284 4.53 -5.53 0.37
C GLU A 284 4.11 -5.62 1.84
N VAL A 285 5.00 -6.19 2.65
CA VAL A 285 4.84 -6.35 4.10
C VAL A 285 6.15 -5.91 4.74
N TRP A 286 6.04 -5.24 5.88
CA TRP A 286 7.16 -4.74 6.66
C TRP A 286 7.02 -5.18 8.10
N LEU A 287 8.17 -5.41 8.71
CA LEU A 287 8.33 -5.49 10.15
C LEU A 287 8.58 -4.06 10.68
N ALA A 288 7.79 -3.63 11.65
CA ALA A 288 7.92 -2.34 12.30
C ALA A 288 8.67 -2.48 13.63
N GLU A 289 9.86 -1.89 13.72
CA GLU A 289 10.74 -1.95 14.91
C GLU A 289 11.46 -0.62 15.11
N GLY A 290 11.50 -0.12 16.35
CA GLY A 290 12.28 1.08 16.70
C GLY A 290 11.94 2.33 15.87
N GLY A 291 10.69 2.46 15.41
CA GLY A 291 10.25 3.55 14.54
C GLY A 291 10.63 3.42 13.06
N GLY A 292 11.27 2.31 12.67
CA GLY A 292 11.62 1.99 11.28
C GLY A 292 10.82 0.81 10.72
N TYR A 293 10.94 0.61 9.40
CA TYR A 293 10.25 -0.45 8.65
C TYR A 293 11.23 -1.28 7.82
N THR A 294 11.27 -2.58 8.08
CA THR A 294 12.12 -3.52 7.33
C THR A 294 11.25 -4.43 6.45
N PRO A 295 11.43 -4.44 5.12
CA PRO A 295 10.66 -5.32 4.24
C PRO A 295 10.86 -6.80 4.56
N VAL A 296 9.75 -7.53 4.68
CA VAL A 296 9.70 -8.99 4.89
C VAL A 296 8.91 -9.65 3.77
N ASP A 297 9.14 -10.94 3.59
CA ASP A 297 8.38 -11.82 2.71
C ASP A 297 7.46 -12.69 3.56
N VAL A 298 6.24 -12.96 3.07
CA VAL A 298 5.25 -13.80 3.74
C VAL A 298 5.20 -15.14 3.01
N THR A 299 5.52 -16.22 3.70
CA THR A 299 5.61 -17.57 3.11
C THR A 299 4.32 -18.37 3.29
N THR A 300 3.41 -17.92 4.16
CA THR A 300 2.09 -18.54 4.34
C THR A 300 1.20 -18.34 3.11
N PRO A 301 0.77 -19.42 2.43
CA PRO A 301 0.03 -19.30 1.17
C PRO A 301 -1.47 -19.02 1.36
N ALA A 302 -2.03 -19.36 2.53
CA ALA A 302 -3.44 -19.18 2.85
C ALA A 302 -3.65 -19.18 4.37
N VAL A 303 -4.73 -18.52 4.81
CA VAL A 303 -5.12 -18.39 6.21
C VAL A 303 -6.62 -18.58 6.37
N VAL A 304 -7.05 -19.06 7.54
CA VAL A 304 -8.47 -19.24 7.88
C VAL A 304 -8.93 -18.02 8.65
N VAL A 305 -9.77 -17.18 8.02
CA VAL A 305 -10.29 -15.94 8.63
C VAL A 305 -11.60 -16.15 9.41
N HIS A 306 -12.24 -17.32 9.23
CA HIS A 306 -13.46 -17.67 9.95
C HIS A 306 -13.62 -19.19 10.09
N ARG A 307 -13.94 -19.66 11.30
CA ARG A 307 -14.48 -20.99 11.58
C ARG A 307 -15.82 -20.84 12.28
N HIS A 308 -16.81 -21.59 11.82
CA HIS A 308 -18.10 -21.66 12.50
C HIS A 308 -17.92 -22.32 13.88
N ALA A 309 -18.52 -21.71 14.92
CA ALA A 309 -18.54 -22.20 16.30
C ALA A 309 -17.19 -22.31 17.04
N ALA A 310 -16.12 -21.66 16.56
CA ALA A 310 -14.82 -21.62 17.26
C ALA A 310 -14.16 -20.24 17.19
N VAL A 311 -13.48 -19.86 18.27
CA VAL A 311 -12.55 -18.72 18.26
C VAL A 311 -11.37 -19.01 17.34
N ASN A 312 -10.90 -18.00 16.61
CA ASN A 312 -9.81 -18.14 15.65
C ASN A 312 -8.70 -17.15 15.94
N CYS A 313 -7.48 -17.61 15.75
CA CYS A 313 -6.32 -16.76 15.56
C CYS A 313 -5.74 -17.07 14.16
N LEU A 314 -4.99 -16.11 13.64
CA LEU A 314 -4.32 -16.21 12.35
C LEU A 314 -2.83 -16.46 12.60
N GLU A 315 -2.29 -17.46 11.89
CA GLU A 315 -0.87 -17.81 11.93
C GLU A 315 -0.24 -17.46 10.58
N ILE A 316 0.83 -16.67 10.61
CA ILE A 316 1.60 -16.29 9.42
C ILE A 316 3.08 -16.53 9.66
N GLU A 317 3.76 -17.02 8.63
CA GLU A 317 5.21 -17.17 8.60
C GLU A 317 5.80 -16.06 7.74
N ILE A 318 6.81 -15.38 8.29
CA ILE A 318 7.57 -14.33 7.63
C ILE A 318 9.05 -14.69 7.54
N ARG A 319 9.75 -14.10 6.58
CA ARG A 319 11.21 -14.14 6.46
C ARG A 319 11.78 -12.82 5.95
N SER A 320 13.07 -12.62 6.10
CA SER A 320 13.76 -11.48 5.48
C SER A 320 13.70 -11.57 3.94
N LYS A 321 13.41 -10.46 3.24
CA LYS A 321 13.54 -10.39 1.77
C LYS A 321 14.98 -10.57 1.29
N ARG A 322 15.96 -10.22 2.13
CA ARG A 322 17.39 -10.37 1.83
C ARG A 322 17.93 -11.60 2.52
N LYS A 323 18.49 -12.54 1.74
CA LYS A 323 19.28 -13.64 2.30
C LYS A 323 20.56 -13.07 2.89
N THR A 324 20.82 -13.33 4.16
CA THR A 324 22.11 -13.02 4.77
C THR A 324 23.13 -13.97 4.15
N ARG A 325 23.93 -13.46 3.21
CA ARG A 325 25.19 -14.11 2.85
C ARG A 325 26.05 -14.05 4.08
N MET A 326 26.49 -15.19 4.59
CA MET A 326 27.52 -15.16 5.60
C MET A 326 28.81 -14.73 4.90
N PRO A 327 29.42 -13.60 5.30
CA PRO A 327 30.81 -13.36 4.95
C PRO A 327 31.63 -14.41 5.72
N TRP A 328 32.45 -15.19 5.03
CA TRP A 328 33.45 -16.00 5.70
C TRP A 328 34.81 -15.79 5.04
N ASN A 329 35.76 -15.43 5.91
CA ASN A 329 37.23 -15.40 5.82
C ASN A 329 37.87 -14.55 4.72
#